data_AF-X1V3V8-F1
#
_entry.id   AF-X1V3V8-F1
#
_cell.length_a   1.000
_cell.length_b   1.000
_cell.length_c   1.000
_cell.angle_alpha   90.00
_cell.angle_beta   90.00
_cell.angle_gamma   90.00
#
_symmetry.space_group_name_H-M   'P 1'
#
loop_
_entity.id
_entity.type
_entity.pdbx_description
1 polymer ?
#
loop_
_entity_poly.entity_id
_entity_poly.type
_entity_poly.pdbx_seq_one_letter_code
_entity_poly.pdbx_strand_id
1 'polypeptide(L)'
;MTIEHLKARINLYCPSCGARLSKTANFCPGCGKKIEKAVAKEKEQRRVRTLPVDPDTLDMISKYIDHGGPISINGKQILFGLTRERAWQIVKECAKRAGLGDLVNPETGRRHHVSPHKLRDAFAVHAVKLDDSGDGLRLLQEHLGHASFNTTAKYRKISGQESKEWYGKLWEDKDKP
;
A
#
# COMPACT_ATOMS: atom_id res chain seq x y z
N MET A 1 5.43 5.13 10.58
CA MET A 1 6.10 5.31 9.27
C MET A 1 5.10 5.83 8.25
N THR A 2 5.51 6.72 7.34
CA THR A 2 4.63 7.26 6.29
C THR A 2 4.98 6.62 4.94
N ILE A 3 4.00 6.02 4.27
CA ILE A 3 4.20 5.44 2.92
C ILE A 3 3.54 6.36 1.90
N GLU A 4 4.36 6.86 0.97
CA GLU A 4 3.90 7.66 -0.16
C GLU A 4 3.67 6.77 -1.38
N HIS A 5 2.41 6.65 -1.81
CA HIS A 5 2.11 6.04 -3.10
C HIS A 5 2.14 7.10 -4.20
N LEU A 6 3.23 7.10 -4.96
CA LEU A 6 3.34 7.87 -6.20
C LEU A 6 2.52 7.19 -7.29
N LYS A 7 1.21 7.39 -7.28
CA LYS A 7 0.36 7.07 -8.43
C LYS A 7 0.05 8.37 -9.18
N ALA A 8 0.72 8.57 -10.30
CA ALA A 8 0.36 9.61 -11.23
C ALA A 8 -1.00 9.26 -11.85
N ARG A 9 -2.02 10.08 -11.60
CA ARG A 9 -3.29 9.99 -12.32
C ARG A 9 -3.35 11.14 -13.31
N ILE A 10 -3.39 10.80 -14.58
CA ILE A 10 -3.65 11.76 -15.64
C ILE A 10 -5.14 12.06 -15.61
N ASN A 11 -5.49 13.30 -15.28
CA ASN A 11 -6.86 13.80 -15.37
C ASN A 11 -6.97 14.68 -16.62
N LEU A 12 -7.95 14.39 -17.46
CA LEU A 12 -8.25 15.20 -18.63
C LEU A 12 -9.22 16.31 -18.24
N TYR A 13 -8.98 17.52 -18.76
CA TYR A 13 -9.80 18.69 -18.50
C TYR A 13 -10.17 19.41 -19.80
N CYS A 14 -11.36 20.01 -19.81
CA CYS A 14 -11.83 20.82 -20.93
C CYS A 14 -11.03 22.12 -21.03
N PRO A 15 -10.49 22.47 -22.22
CA PRO A 15 -9.75 23.73 -22.40
C PRO A 15 -10.63 24.98 -22.22
N SER A 16 -11.93 24.88 -22.52
CA SER A 16 -12.84 26.03 -22.48
C SER A 16 -13.37 26.35 -21.09
N CYS A 17 -13.62 25.35 -20.23
CA CYS A 17 -14.27 25.58 -18.93
C CYS A 17 -13.59 24.87 -17.76
N GLY A 18 -12.53 24.09 -17.99
CA GLY A 18 -11.82 23.36 -16.94
C GLY A 18 -12.61 22.19 -16.33
N ALA A 19 -13.77 21.81 -16.88
CA ALA A 19 -14.51 20.64 -16.42
C ALA A 19 -13.71 19.35 -16.66
N ARG A 20 -13.84 18.37 -15.76
CA ARG A 20 -13.16 17.07 -15.87
C ARG A 20 -13.78 16.23 -16.99
N LEU A 21 -12.94 15.60 -17.80
CA LEU A 21 -13.33 14.80 -18.96
C LEU A 21 -12.96 13.32 -18.77
N SER A 22 -13.76 12.44 -19.35
CA SER A 22 -13.38 11.03 -19.56
C SER A 22 -12.45 10.93 -20.76
N LYS A 23 -11.71 9.81 -20.88
CA LYS A 23 -10.82 9.56 -22.04
C LYS A 23 -11.54 9.51 -23.39
N THR A 24 -12.85 9.25 -23.38
CA THR A 24 -13.69 9.05 -24.57
C THR A 24 -14.69 10.19 -24.80
N ALA A 25 -14.60 11.28 -24.04
CA ALA A 25 -15.55 12.39 -24.15
C ALA A 25 -15.32 13.21 -25.44
N ASN A 26 -16.27 13.14 -26.37
CA ASN A 26 -16.30 13.99 -27.57
C ASN A 26 -16.89 15.39 -27.30
N PHE A 27 -17.68 15.53 -26.23
CA PHE A 27 -18.32 16.78 -25.81
C PHE A 27 -18.10 17.02 -24.31
N CYS A 28 -17.95 18.28 -23.94
CA CYS A 28 -17.72 18.66 -22.54
C CYS A 28 -19.03 18.65 -21.76
N PRO A 29 -19.13 17.90 -20.63
CA PRO A 29 -20.36 17.87 -19.83
C PRO A 29 -20.65 19.19 -19.09
N GLY A 30 -19.64 20.03 -18.86
CA GLY A 30 -19.81 21.33 -18.20
C GLY A 30 -20.30 22.45 -19.13
N CYS A 31 -19.75 22.56 -20.34
CA CYS A 31 -20.04 23.67 -21.26
C CYS A 31 -20.62 23.26 -22.63
N GLY A 32 -20.85 21.97 -22.86
CA GLY A 32 -21.45 21.44 -24.10
C GLY A 32 -20.57 21.50 -25.36
N LYS A 33 -19.41 22.17 -25.32
CA LYS A 33 -18.54 22.32 -26.50
C LYS A 33 -17.90 20.98 -26.91
N LYS A 34 -17.74 20.80 -28.22
CA LYS A 34 -16.97 19.70 -28.82
C LYS A 34 -15.50 19.80 -28.38
N ILE A 35 -14.90 18.68 -28.00
CA ILE A 35 -13.53 18.62 -27.50
C ILE A 35 -12.64 18.03 -28.59
N GLU A 36 -11.78 18.85 -29.18
CA GLU A 36 -10.79 18.37 -30.17
C GLU A 36 -9.45 18.02 -29.51
N LYS A 37 -9.05 18.78 -28.48
CA LYS A 37 -7.82 18.55 -27.70
C LYS A 37 -8.11 18.72 -26.21
N ALA A 38 -8.25 17.62 -25.48
CA ALA A 38 -8.33 17.66 -24.02
C ALA A 38 -6.92 17.93 -23.45
N VAL A 39 -6.82 18.80 -22.45
CA VAL A 39 -5.55 19.03 -21.76
C VAL A 39 -5.40 17.97 -20.66
N ALA A 40 -4.38 17.13 -20.80
CA ALA A 40 -3.95 16.22 -19.77
C ALA A 40 -3.19 17.00 -18.70
N LYS A 41 -3.75 17.07 -17.49
CA LYS A 41 -3.01 17.55 -16.32
C LYS A 41 -2.65 16.34 -15.48
N GLU A 42 -1.35 16.13 -15.31
CA GLU A 42 -0.86 15.20 -14.31
C GLU A 42 -1.18 15.79 -12.94
N LYS A 43 -2.08 15.16 -12.21
CA LYS A 43 -2.23 15.42 -10.78
C LYS A 43 -1.56 14.27 -10.06
N GLU A 44 -0.45 14.60 -9.40
CA GLU A 44 0.15 13.72 -8.42
C GLU A 44 -0.80 13.66 -7.21
N GLN A 45 -1.71 12.69 -7.20
CA GLN A 45 -2.49 12.38 -6.01
C GLN A 45 -1.60 11.54 -5.09
N ARG A 46 -0.89 12.22 -4.19
CA ARG A 46 -0.12 11.57 -3.13
C ARG A 46 -1.10 10.96 -2.14
N ARG A 47 -1.30 9.64 -2.25
CA ARG A 47 -1.96 8.88 -1.19
C ARG A 47 -0.91 8.60 -0.14
N VAL A 48 -0.97 9.41 0.90
CA VAL A 48 -0.13 9.28 2.08
C VAL A 48 -0.90 8.47 3.10
N ARG A 49 -0.29 7.41 3.60
CA ARG A 49 -0.84 6.62 4.71
C ARG A 49 0.20 6.46 5.78
N THR A 50 -0.26 6.48 7.03
CA THR A 50 0.58 6.28 8.20
C THR A 50 0.33 4.88 8.73
N LEU A 51 1.39 4.09 8.82
CA LEU A 51 1.33 2.76 9.43
C LEU A 51 2.04 2.76 10.78
N PRO A 52 1.46 2.09 11.79
CA PRO A 52 2.22 1.72 12.98
C PRO A 52 3.34 0.76 12.58
N VAL A 53 4.49 0.94 13.23
CA VAL A 53 5.67 0.09 13.08
C VAL A 53 6.17 -0.13 14.50
N ASP A 54 6.57 -1.37 14.81
CA ASP A 54 7.11 -1.69 16.13
C ASP A 54 8.43 -0.95 16.41
N PRO A 55 8.79 -0.74 17.69
CA PRO A 55 10.00 -0.02 18.06
C PRO A 55 11.29 -0.67 17.54
N ASP A 56 11.35 -2.01 17.49
CA ASP A 56 12.54 -2.75 17.08
C ASP A 56 12.84 -2.54 15.60
N THR A 57 11.82 -2.57 14.75
CA THR A 57 11.92 -2.29 13.32
C THR A 57 12.30 -0.82 13.08
N LEU A 58 11.78 0.11 13.88
CA LEU A 58 12.19 1.52 13.80
C LEU A 58 13.67 1.70 14.19
N ASP A 59 14.16 1.01 15.21
CA ASP A 59 15.57 1.01 15.60
C ASP A 59 16.46 0.41 14.50
N MET A 60 16.04 -0.70 13.87
CA MET A 60 16.76 -1.28 12.72
C MET A 60 16.86 -0.30 11.55
N ILE A 61 15.76 0.43 11.25
CA ILE A 61 15.75 1.45 10.19
C ILE A 61 16.66 2.63 10.58
N SER A 62 16.61 3.10 11.83
CA SER A 62 17.49 4.19 12.31
C SER A 62 18.96 3.81 12.14
N LYS A 63 19.35 2.63 12.65
CA LYS A 63 20.71 2.11 12.49
C LYS A 63 21.09 2.04 11.01
N TYR A 64 20.22 1.53 10.15
CA TYR A 64 20.50 1.48 8.72
C TYR A 64 20.75 2.87 8.10
N ILE A 65 20.00 3.89 8.52
CA ILE A 65 20.20 5.28 8.10
C ILE A 65 21.54 5.82 8.60
N ASP A 66 21.84 5.61 9.88
CA ASP A 66 23.06 6.11 10.54
C ASP A 66 24.34 5.50 9.95
N HIS A 67 24.26 4.27 9.45
CA HIS A 67 25.37 3.59 8.76
C HIS A 67 25.49 3.95 7.27
N GLY A 68 24.75 4.96 6.79
CA GLY A 68 24.84 5.44 5.40
C GLY A 68 24.13 4.57 4.37
N GLY A 69 23.15 3.76 4.80
CA GLY A 69 22.36 2.90 3.92
C GLY A 69 21.56 3.63 2.81
N PRO A 70 20.86 4.75 3.11
CA PRO A 70 20.07 5.48 2.13
C PRO A 70 20.91 5.96 0.94
N ILE A 71 20.30 5.93 -0.25
CA ILE A 71 20.95 6.36 -1.49
C ILE A 71 20.30 7.61 -2.06
N SER A 72 21.10 8.46 -2.69
CA SER A 72 20.61 9.65 -3.40
C SER A 72 20.45 9.35 -4.89
N ILE A 73 19.22 9.45 -5.41
CA ILE A 73 18.93 9.36 -6.84
C ILE A 73 18.23 10.64 -7.28
N ASN A 74 18.79 11.35 -8.27
CA ASN A 74 18.24 12.60 -8.80
C ASN A 74 17.92 13.66 -7.72
N GLY A 75 18.80 13.79 -6.73
CA GLY A 75 18.62 14.72 -5.60
C GLY A 75 17.56 14.30 -4.57
N LYS A 76 16.96 13.12 -4.71
CA LYS A 76 16.02 12.55 -3.73
C LYS A 76 16.69 11.40 -2.96
N GLN A 77 16.57 11.45 -1.64
CA GLN A 77 16.99 10.35 -0.77
C GLN A 77 15.96 9.22 -0.82
N ILE A 78 16.45 8.01 -1.06
CA ILE A 78 15.66 6.78 -1.10
C ILE A 78 16.17 5.87 0.01
N LEU A 79 15.24 5.40 0.85
CA LEU A 79 15.58 4.56 2.00
C LEU A 79 16.27 3.27 1.54
N PHE A 80 15.69 2.53 0.60
CA PHE A 80 16.30 1.31 0.08
C PHE A 80 16.52 1.42 -1.43
N GLY A 81 17.79 1.34 -1.86
CA GLY A 81 18.17 1.30 -3.28
C GLY A 81 17.90 -0.02 -3.98
N LEU A 82 16.73 -0.62 -3.75
CA LEU A 82 16.41 -1.98 -4.19
C LEU A 82 15.47 -1.97 -5.40
N THR A 83 15.79 -2.80 -6.39
CA THR A 83 14.82 -3.17 -7.41
C THR A 83 13.78 -4.13 -6.83
N ARG A 84 12.62 -4.23 -7.48
CA ARG A 84 11.56 -5.15 -7.08
C ARG A 84 12.04 -6.61 -7.07
N GLU A 85 12.81 -6.98 -8.09
CA GLU A 85 13.38 -8.31 -8.27
C GLU A 85 14.37 -8.62 -7.13
N ARG A 86 15.18 -7.63 -6.73
CA ARG A 86 16.10 -7.79 -5.60
C ARG A 86 15.37 -7.93 -4.26
N ALA A 87 14.34 -7.11 -4.03
CA ALA A 87 13.50 -7.24 -2.84
C ALA A 87 12.85 -8.62 -2.74
N TRP A 88 12.40 -9.18 -3.88
CA TRP A 88 11.84 -10.53 -3.94
C TRP A 88 12.88 -11.61 -3.55
N GLN A 89 14.10 -11.51 -4.09
CA GLN A 89 15.19 -12.41 -3.72
C GLN A 89 15.53 -12.36 -2.23
N ILE A 90 15.58 -11.15 -1.65
CA ILE A 90 15.85 -10.96 -0.21
C ILE A 90 14.77 -11.65 0.61
N VAL A 91 13.49 -11.43 0.31
CA VAL A 91 12.37 -12.07 1.02
C VAL A 91 12.43 -13.59 0.90
N LYS A 92 12.72 -14.12 -0.30
CA LYS A 92 12.87 -15.56 -0.53
C LYS A 92 14.00 -16.15 0.32
N GLU A 93 15.15 -15.48 0.40
CA GLU A 93 16.29 -15.96 1.19
C GLU A 93 16.01 -15.87 2.70
N CYS A 94 15.38 -14.79 3.16
CA CYS A 94 14.92 -14.67 4.55
C CYS A 94 13.96 -15.81 4.93
N ALA A 95 13.01 -16.14 4.05
CA ALA A 95 12.07 -17.24 4.27
C ALA A 95 12.81 -18.59 4.39
N LYS A 96 13.75 -18.86 3.49
CA LYS A 96 14.58 -20.07 3.54
C LYS A 96 15.37 -20.17 4.84
N ARG A 97 16.02 -19.09 5.27
CA ARG A 97 16.76 -19.01 6.53
C ARG A 97 15.88 -19.20 7.77
N ALA A 98 14.62 -18.77 7.68
CA ALA A 98 13.61 -18.98 8.72
C ALA A 98 12.98 -20.39 8.68
N GLY A 99 13.43 -21.29 7.80
CA GLY A 99 12.86 -22.64 7.66
C GLY A 99 11.50 -22.67 6.97
N LEU A 100 11.06 -21.58 6.36
CA LEU A 100 9.84 -21.54 5.55
C LEU A 100 10.13 -22.18 4.19
N GLY A 101 9.71 -23.43 4.02
CA GLY A 101 9.88 -24.20 2.78
C GLY A 101 9.01 -23.72 1.62
N ASP A 102 9.02 -24.50 0.54
CA ASP A 102 8.13 -24.26 -0.60
C ASP A 102 6.67 -24.45 -0.18
N LEU A 103 5.86 -23.44 -0.46
CA LEU A 103 4.42 -23.47 -0.30
C LEU A 103 3.82 -24.27 -1.47
N VAL A 104 3.11 -25.36 -1.18
CA VAL A 104 2.39 -26.12 -2.20
C VAL A 104 0.96 -25.61 -2.26
N ASN A 105 0.51 -25.20 -3.44
CA ASN A 105 -0.89 -24.90 -3.67
C ASN A 105 -1.68 -26.23 -3.68
N PRO A 106 -2.65 -26.43 -2.77
CA PRO A 106 -3.35 -27.71 -2.63
C PRO A 106 -4.26 -28.05 -3.82
N GLU A 107 -4.75 -27.05 -4.56
CA GLU A 107 -5.66 -27.25 -5.70
C GLU A 107 -4.90 -27.56 -6.99
N THR A 108 -3.71 -27.00 -7.16
CA THR A 108 -2.93 -27.11 -8.41
C THR A 108 -1.67 -27.95 -8.28
N GLY A 109 -1.29 -28.33 -7.06
CA GLY A 109 -0.02 -29.02 -6.76
C GLY A 109 1.23 -28.18 -7.02
N ARG A 110 1.08 -26.92 -7.44
CA ARG A 110 2.21 -26.06 -7.82
C ARG A 110 2.98 -25.61 -6.59
N ARG A 111 4.29 -25.74 -6.65
CA ARG A 111 5.21 -25.19 -5.66
C ARG A 111 5.40 -23.69 -5.91
N HIS A 112 5.28 -22.93 -4.84
CA HIS A 112 5.51 -21.50 -4.79
C HIS A 112 6.46 -21.19 -3.65
N HIS A 113 7.27 -20.14 -3.82
CA HIS A 113 8.10 -19.64 -2.72
C HIS A 113 7.36 -18.54 -1.95
N VAL A 114 7.83 -18.27 -0.73
CA VAL A 114 7.44 -17.07 0.00
C VAL A 114 7.79 -15.83 -0.84
N SER A 115 6.89 -14.86 -0.85
CA SER A 115 7.01 -13.62 -1.61
C SER A 115 6.34 -12.47 -0.86
N PRO A 116 6.65 -11.20 -1.18
CA PRO A 116 5.99 -10.04 -0.58
C PRO A 116 4.47 -10.09 -0.71
N HIS A 117 3.94 -10.56 -1.84
CA HIS A 117 2.50 -10.71 -2.04
C HIS A 117 1.92 -11.76 -1.09
N LYS A 118 2.58 -12.92 -0.95
CA LYS A 118 2.11 -13.98 -0.06
C LYS A 118 2.20 -13.58 1.42
N LEU A 119 3.22 -12.84 1.82
CA LEU A 119 3.30 -12.28 3.17
C LEU A 119 2.16 -11.29 3.43
N ARG A 120 1.83 -10.46 2.45
CA ARG A 120 0.69 -9.55 2.52
C ARG A 120 -0.65 -10.30 2.61
N ASP A 121 -0.84 -11.36 1.83
CA ASP A 121 -2.03 -12.20 1.89
C ASP A 121 -2.16 -12.88 3.26
N ALA A 122 -1.05 -13.42 3.79
CA ALA A 122 -0.99 -14.04 5.10
C ALA A 122 -1.35 -13.04 6.21
N PHE A 123 -0.83 -11.80 6.13
CA PHE A 123 -1.22 -10.73 7.04
C PHE A 123 -2.72 -10.42 6.95
N ALA A 124 -3.29 -10.34 5.75
CA ALA A 124 -4.72 -10.09 5.58
C ALA A 124 -5.58 -11.21 6.18
N VAL A 125 -5.21 -12.47 5.92
CA VAL A 125 -5.90 -13.64 6.49
C VAL A 125 -5.78 -13.66 8.02
N HIS A 126 -4.60 -13.39 8.57
CA HIS A 126 -4.37 -13.30 10.01
C HIS A 126 -5.23 -12.23 10.67
N ALA A 127 -5.24 -11.02 10.10
CA ALA A 127 -6.04 -9.91 10.60
C ALA A 127 -7.53 -10.21 10.59
N VAL A 128 -8.07 -10.77 9.50
CA VAL A 128 -9.49 -11.14 9.40
C VAL A 128 -9.85 -12.25 10.39
N LYS A 129 -8.95 -13.23 10.61
CA LYS A 129 -9.19 -14.30 11.60
C LYS A 129 -9.29 -13.77 13.04
N LEU A 130 -8.58 -12.70 13.35
CA LEU A 130 -8.57 -12.11 14.69
C LEU A 130 -9.66 -11.07 14.89
N ASP A 131 -10.02 -10.32 13.84
CA ASP A 131 -10.99 -9.23 13.87
C ASP A 131 -11.67 -9.08 12.50
N ASP A 132 -12.80 -9.77 12.33
CA ASP A 132 -13.68 -9.69 11.16
C ASP A 132 -14.78 -8.62 11.30
N SER A 133 -14.70 -7.78 12.34
CA SER A 133 -15.64 -6.68 12.54
C SER A 133 -15.58 -5.68 11.40
N GLY A 134 -16.67 -4.94 11.18
CA GLY A 134 -16.72 -3.90 10.15
C GLY A 134 -15.63 -2.83 10.32
N ASP A 135 -15.25 -2.52 11.56
CA ASP A 135 -14.16 -1.59 11.85
C ASP A 135 -12.78 -2.22 11.64
N GLY A 136 -12.58 -3.49 12.02
CA GLY A 136 -11.36 -4.25 11.75
C GLY A 136 -11.05 -4.37 10.25
N LEU A 137 -12.07 -4.71 9.44
CA LEU A 137 -11.95 -4.78 7.98
C LEU A 137 -11.59 -3.43 7.36
N ARG A 138 -12.11 -2.34 7.91
CA ARG A 138 -11.81 -0.97 7.48
C ARG A 138 -10.37 -0.58 7.81
N LEU A 139 -9.89 -0.93 9.01
CA LEU A 139 -8.49 -0.71 9.43
C LEU A 139 -7.52 -1.54 8.58
N LEU A 140 -7.84 -2.80 8.30
CA LEU A 140 -7.07 -3.66 7.41
C LEU A 140 -6.97 -3.07 6.00
N GLN A 141 -8.07 -2.54 5.45
CA GLN A 141 -8.05 -1.91 4.13
C GLN A 141 -7.12 -0.69 4.06
N GLU A 142 -7.10 0.14 5.11
CA GLU A 142 -6.20 1.30 5.21
C GLU A 142 -4.73 0.83 5.28
N HIS A 143 -4.44 -0.19 6.11
CA HIS A 143 -3.11 -0.82 6.25
C HIS A 143 -2.60 -1.43 4.94
N LEU A 144 -3.49 -2.03 4.16
CA LEU A 144 -3.16 -2.62 2.86
C LEU A 144 -3.15 -1.59 1.73
N GLY A 145 -3.88 -0.49 1.85
CA GLY A 145 -3.98 0.55 0.83
C GLY A 145 -4.80 0.09 -0.39
N HIS A 146 -5.78 -0.81 -0.18
CA HIS A 146 -6.69 -1.22 -1.26
C HIS A 146 -7.55 -0.02 -1.69
N ALA A 147 -7.47 0.33 -2.97
CA ALA A 147 -8.34 1.31 -3.57
C ALA A 147 -9.68 0.63 -3.90
N SER A 148 -10.65 0.78 -2.99
CA SER A 148 -12.09 0.51 -3.15
C SER A 148 -12.62 -0.82 -2.63
N PHE A 149 -13.63 -0.72 -1.74
CA PHE A 149 -15.00 -1.11 -2.11
C PHE A 149 -15.92 0.09 -1.83
N ASN A 150 -16.64 0.52 -2.86
CA ASN A 150 -17.73 1.51 -2.90
C ASN A 150 -17.61 2.83 -2.09
N THR A 151 -17.56 3.91 -2.88
CA THR A 151 -18.19 5.21 -2.64
C THR A 151 -19.34 5.15 -1.62
N THR A 152 -19.29 6.03 -0.62
CA THR A 152 -20.34 6.32 0.38
C THR A 152 -20.34 5.51 1.69
N ALA A 153 -19.17 5.20 2.26
CA ALA A 153 -19.04 5.17 3.72
C ALA A 153 -18.43 6.51 4.17
N LYS A 154 -19.24 7.34 4.83
CA LYS A 154 -18.87 8.63 5.43
C LYS A 154 -17.59 8.50 6.25
N TYR A 155 -16.59 9.32 5.90
CA TYR A 155 -15.28 9.38 6.53
C TYR A 155 -15.38 9.77 8.01
N ARG A 156 -15.09 8.85 8.92
CA ARG A 156 -14.35 9.19 10.14
C ARG A 156 -12.88 8.91 9.83
N LYS A 157 -12.05 9.97 9.84
CA LYS A 157 -10.59 9.81 9.77
C LYS A 157 -10.18 8.92 10.94
N ILE A 158 -9.65 7.73 10.65
CA ILE A 158 -9.09 6.85 11.68
C ILE A 158 -8.01 7.64 12.40
N SER A 159 -8.08 7.66 13.72
CA SER A 159 -7.00 8.28 14.50
C SER A 159 -5.76 7.40 14.40
N GLY A 160 -4.56 7.99 14.36
CA GLY A 160 -3.32 7.20 14.35
C GLY A 160 -3.22 6.25 15.55
N GLN A 161 -3.86 6.60 16.66
CA GLN A 161 -3.94 5.81 17.88
C GLN A 161 -4.79 4.54 17.70
N GLU A 162 -6.00 4.66 17.13
CA GLU A 162 -6.89 3.53 16.84
C GLU A 162 -6.21 2.50 15.90
N SER A 163 -5.49 2.99 14.88
CA SER A 163 -4.70 2.14 13.98
C SER A 163 -3.55 1.42 14.69
N LYS A 164 -2.87 2.10 15.62
CA LYS A 164 -1.76 1.55 16.40
C LYS A 164 -2.25 0.47 17.38
N GLU A 165 -3.33 0.75 18.11
CA GLU A 165 -3.93 -0.18 19.07
C GLU A 165 -4.44 -1.43 18.38
N TRP A 166 -5.17 -1.27 17.26
CA TRP A 166 -5.64 -2.40 16.48
C TRP A 166 -4.50 -3.27 15.96
N TYR A 167 -3.44 -2.64 15.40
CA TYR A 167 -2.28 -3.38 14.93
C TYR A 167 -1.58 -4.14 16.06
N GLY A 168 -1.47 -3.54 17.25
CA GLY A 168 -0.92 -4.20 18.44
C GLY A 168 -1.67 -5.47 18.81
N LYS A 169 -3.00 -5.42 18.83
CA LYS A 169 -3.86 -6.57 19.12
C LYS A 169 -3.68 -7.75 18.17
N LEU A 170 -3.21 -7.52 16.94
CA LEU A 170 -2.91 -8.60 15.99
C LEU A 170 -1.73 -9.48 16.41
N TRP A 171 -0.89 -8.97 17.31
CA TRP A 171 0.35 -9.60 17.75
C TRP A 171 0.39 -9.83 19.27
N GLU A 172 -0.70 -9.53 19.97
CA GLU A 172 -0.87 -9.92 21.37
C GLU A 172 -1.06 -11.44 21.43
N ASP A 173 -0.07 -12.16 21.97
CA ASP A 173 -0.16 -13.60 22.20
C ASP A 173 -1.38 -13.90 23.08
N LYS A 174 -2.38 -14.59 22.52
CA LYS A 174 -3.46 -15.21 23.30
C LYS A 174 -3.03 -16.53 23.95
N ASP A 175 -1.82 -17.00 23.66
CA ASP A 175 -1.22 -18.23 24.17
C ASP A 175 -0.05 -17.97 25.14
N LYS A 176 -0.08 -16.87 25.90
CA LYS A 176 0.69 -16.81 27.15
C LYS A 176 -0.08 -17.64 28.20
N PRO A 177 0.53 -18.69 28.78
CA PRO A 177 -0.11 -19.51 29.80
C PRO A 177 -0.46 -18.71 31.06
#